data_AF-A0A4R5BNG9-F1
#
_entry.id   AF-A0A4R5BNG9-F1
#
_cell.length_a   1.000
_cell.length_b   1.000
_cell.length_c   1.000
_cell.angle_alpha   90.00
_cell.angle_beta   90.00
_cell.angle_gamma   90.00
#
_symmetry.space_group_name_H-M   'P 1'
#
loop_
_entity.id
_entity.type
_entity.pdbx_description
1 polymer ?
#
loop_
_entity_poly.entity_id
_entity_poly.type
_entity_poly.pdbx_seq_one_letter_code
_entity_poly.pdbx_strand_id
1 'polypeptide(L)'
;MTIDHLSRMSMGVLQAFVLVVCAAGAVASFLRESTTSKAIVNAAARGASRYAVPSPDQVRSVTGKPAEALVFFGWGNAVLAGLPGVIGLIVVLADGDDAESALIFSLVTGYALVMAFVGYAGTHLLTPAHERRHARIAAHWSSNDEGHAWKPAKQARRDGAGKKSPSRPSIANRCLYAAAGLWLGGVLALQLSVLTRCAGSPGAGKYECEETTYSSPVETLIAGGFWVFIVLISLGVVLAALGVLFDWRQRASERAALRAVLADPSSDRPAEDLLAHHSQRQAHPLARVGAAMSGACLVFSTSSYLVGRGLGLGSEDVFAPHRTESLAAMVVSAGMFVAALIGTGIVNVRGRELRNALMERWPSPPSWKADEDGKVQRAKRGPALHGSREVKVGADKTSDPR
;
A
#
# COMPACT_ATOMS: atom_id res chain seq x y z
N MET A 1 -1.44 -2.69 34.79
CA MET A 1 -1.41 -4.07 34.27
C MET A 1 -2.27 -4.28 33.00
N THR A 2 -3.59 -4.04 33.04
CA THR A 2 -4.54 -4.32 31.92
C THR A 2 -4.25 -3.62 30.59
N ILE A 3 -3.87 -2.33 30.63
CA ILE A 3 -3.55 -1.52 29.43
C ILE A 3 -2.30 -2.08 28.71
N ASP A 4 -1.37 -2.68 29.45
CA ASP A 4 -0.13 -3.19 28.88
C ASP A 4 -0.32 -4.53 28.15
N HIS A 5 -1.07 -5.47 28.72
CA HIS A 5 -1.39 -6.71 28.02
C HIS A 5 -2.18 -6.44 26.74
N LEU A 6 -3.10 -5.47 26.76
CA LEU A 6 -3.80 -5.02 25.57
C LEU A 6 -2.84 -4.42 24.53
N SER A 7 -1.86 -3.61 24.95
CA SER A 7 -0.86 -3.02 24.05
C SER A 7 0.05 -4.06 23.40
N ARG A 8 0.58 -5.02 24.17
CA ARG A 8 1.41 -6.13 23.67
C ARG A 8 0.65 -7.03 22.68
N MET A 9 -0.59 -7.39 23.01
CA MET A 9 -1.44 -8.14 22.08
C MET A 9 -1.77 -7.33 20.83
N SER A 10 -2.07 -6.03 20.98
CA SER A 10 -2.31 -5.13 19.86
C SER A 10 -1.12 -5.02 18.93
N MET A 11 0.10 -5.10 19.45
CA MET A 11 1.32 -5.10 18.64
C MET A 11 1.45 -6.39 17.81
N GLY A 12 1.26 -7.57 18.41
CA GLY A 12 1.29 -8.84 17.67
C GLY A 12 0.21 -8.90 16.60
N VAL A 13 -1.01 -8.49 16.93
CA VAL A 13 -2.13 -8.40 15.99
C VAL A 13 -1.87 -7.36 14.90
N LEU A 14 -1.28 -6.20 15.23
CA LEU A 14 -0.92 -5.17 14.25
C LEU A 14 0.15 -5.69 13.27
N GLN A 15 1.17 -6.38 13.76
CA GLN A 15 2.21 -6.98 12.89
C GLN A 15 1.60 -8.01 11.95
N ALA A 16 0.78 -8.93 12.46
CA ALA A 16 0.06 -9.90 11.64
C ALA A 16 -0.84 -9.21 10.61
N PHE A 17 -1.56 -8.16 11.01
CA PHE A 17 -2.42 -7.36 10.12
C PHE A 17 -1.60 -6.68 9.01
N VAL A 18 -0.49 -6.03 9.34
CA VAL A 18 0.40 -5.39 8.36
C VAL A 18 0.95 -6.42 7.37
N LEU A 19 1.38 -7.59 7.85
CA LEU A 19 1.85 -8.68 7.00
C LEU A 19 0.77 -9.14 6.01
N VAL A 20 -0.46 -9.37 6.49
CA VAL A 20 -1.60 -9.77 5.65
C VAL A 20 -1.94 -8.68 4.63
N VAL A 21 -1.97 -7.41 5.02
CA VAL A 21 -2.26 -6.29 4.12
C VAL A 21 -1.18 -6.14 3.04
N CYS A 22 0.10 -6.25 3.42
CA CYS A 22 1.22 -6.23 2.48
C CYS A 22 1.16 -7.42 1.51
N ALA A 23 0.86 -8.63 2.00
CA ALA A 23 0.68 -9.82 1.16
C ALA A 23 -0.49 -9.64 0.17
N ALA A 24 -1.65 -9.20 0.66
CA ALA A 24 -2.82 -8.93 -0.17
C ALA A 24 -2.54 -7.85 -1.23
N GLY A 25 -1.82 -6.79 -0.85
CA GLY A 25 -1.37 -5.74 -1.77
C GLY A 25 -0.45 -6.25 -2.87
N ALA A 26 0.53 -7.09 -2.51
CA ALA A 26 1.46 -7.71 -3.45
C ALA A 26 0.72 -8.64 -4.43
N VAL A 27 -0.18 -9.50 -3.93
CA VAL A 27 -1.02 -10.38 -4.74
C VAL A 27 -1.94 -9.58 -5.66
N ALA A 28 -2.59 -8.53 -5.15
CA ALA A 28 -3.47 -7.68 -5.95
C ALA A 28 -2.69 -6.97 -7.07
N SER A 29 -1.47 -6.49 -6.81
CA SER A 29 -0.60 -5.91 -7.83
C SER A 29 -0.27 -6.93 -8.92
N PHE A 30 0.14 -8.13 -8.52
CA PHE A 30 0.44 -9.22 -9.44
C PHE A 30 -0.77 -9.63 -10.30
N LEU A 31 -1.94 -9.79 -9.70
CA LEU A 31 -3.17 -10.11 -10.43
C LEU A 31 -3.54 -9.00 -11.42
N ARG A 32 -3.37 -7.73 -11.02
CA ARG A 32 -3.60 -6.59 -11.91
C ARG A 32 -2.64 -6.58 -13.10
N GLU A 33 -1.35 -6.83 -12.89
CA GLU A 33 -0.35 -6.96 -13.96
C GLU A 33 -0.71 -8.12 -14.91
N SER A 34 -1.00 -9.31 -14.35
CA SER A 34 -1.34 -10.48 -15.15
C SER A 34 -2.63 -10.28 -15.95
N THR A 35 -3.67 -9.69 -15.36
CA THR A 35 -4.95 -9.46 -16.06
C THR A 35 -4.80 -8.42 -17.16
N THR A 36 -4.04 -7.34 -16.92
CA THR A 36 -3.77 -6.31 -17.92
C THR A 36 -2.95 -6.87 -19.09
N SER A 37 -1.89 -7.61 -18.80
CA SER A 37 -1.06 -8.27 -19.83
C SER A 37 -1.86 -9.25 -20.68
N LYS A 38 -2.66 -10.13 -20.06
CA LYS A 38 -3.54 -11.07 -20.79
C LYS A 38 -4.59 -10.35 -21.64
N ALA A 39 -5.20 -9.28 -21.12
CA ALA A 39 -6.19 -8.50 -21.85
C ALA A 39 -5.60 -7.86 -23.11
N ILE A 40 -4.36 -7.36 -23.05
CA ILE A 40 -3.68 -6.76 -24.20
C ILE A 40 -3.28 -7.81 -25.22
N VAL A 41 -2.77 -8.97 -24.78
CA VAL A 41 -2.50 -10.11 -25.69
C VAL A 41 -3.77 -10.55 -26.41
N ASN A 42 -4.89 -10.66 -25.68
CA ASN A 42 -6.19 -11.03 -26.27
C ASN A 42 -6.76 -9.95 -27.19
N ALA A 43 -6.45 -8.68 -26.97
CA ALA A 43 -6.82 -7.60 -27.89
C ALA A 43 -6.01 -7.70 -29.19
N ALA A 44 -4.69 -7.91 -29.09
CA ALA A 44 -3.81 -8.12 -30.24
C ALA A 44 -4.25 -9.35 -31.06
N ALA A 45 -4.52 -10.48 -30.39
CA ALA A 45 -4.98 -11.71 -31.04
C ALA A 45 -6.34 -11.58 -31.74
N ARG A 46 -7.20 -10.66 -31.28
CA ARG A 46 -8.50 -10.35 -31.92
C ARG A 46 -8.40 -9.34 -33.06
N GLY A 47 -7.19 -8.97 -33.49
CA GLY A 47 -6.97 -8.08 -34.62
C GLY A 47 -7.18 -6.60 -34.27
N ALA A 48 -6.88 -6.18 -33.04
CA ALA A 48 -6.89 -4.76 -32.69
C ALA A 48 -6.03 -3.95 -33.69
N SER A 49 -6.50 -2.76 -34.06
CA SER A 49 -5.80 -1.89 -35.00
C SER A 49 -4.35 -1.62 -34.56
N ARG A 50 -3.42 -1.56 -35.52
CA ARG A 50 -2.02 -1.19 -35.26
C ARG A 50 -1.88 0.24 -34.72
N TYR A 51 -2.87 1.10 -34.97
CA TYR A 51 -2.91 2.47 -34.43
C TYR A 51 -3.50 2.54 -33.02
N ALA A 52 -4.18 1.48 -32.56
CA ALA A 52 -4.76 1.40 -31.22
C ALA A 52 -3.75 0.82 -30.20
N VAL A 53 -2.61 1.49 -30.06
CA VAL A 53 -1.55 1.10 -29.12
C VAL A 53 -2.07 1.26 -27.67
N PRO A 54 -1.75 0.32 -26.75
CA PRO A 54 -2.11 0.45 -25.34
C PRO A 54 -1.62 1.76 -24.73
N SER A 55 -2.33 2.26 -23.72
CA SER A 55 -1.94 3.50 -23.07
C SER A 55 -0.56 3.37 -22.39
N PRO A 56 0.20 4.46 -22.22
CA PRO A 56 1.52 4.42 -21.56
C PRO A 56 1.55 3.67 -20.21
N ASP A 57 0.51 3.80 -19.39
CA ASP A 57 0.38 3.06 -18.13
C ASP A 57 0.18 1.55 -18.32
N GLN A 58 -0.56 1.15 -19.36
CA GLN A 58 -0.72 -0.25 -19.74
C GLN A 58 0.60 -0.82 -20.27
N VAL A 59 1.32 -0.05 -21.10
CA VAL A 59 2.66 -0.42 -21.56
C VAL A 59 3.60 -0.63 -20.38
N ARG A 60 3.59 0.26 -19.37
CA ARG A 60 4.36 0.07 -18.12
C ARG A 60 4.05 -1.22 -17.39
N SER A 61 2.78 -1.59 -17.28
CA SER A 61 2.41 -2.85 -16.62
C SER A 61 2.87 -4.12 -17.37
N VAL A 62 3.17 -4.00 -18.67
CA VAL A 62 3.57 -5.12 -19.54
C VAL A 62 5.08 -5.18 -19.77
N THR A 63 5.77 -4.06 -19.66
CA THR A 63 7.22 -3.93 -19.92
C THR A 63 8.04 -3.84 -18.63
N GLY A 64 7.39 -3.67 -17.48
CA GLY A 64 8.03 -3.64 -16.16
C GLY A 64 8.59 -5.00 -15.72
N LYS A 65 9.22 -5.03 -14.54
CA LYS A 65 9.66 -6.29 -13.91
C LYS A 65 8.42 -7.09 -13.47
N PRO A 66 8.34 -8.39 -13.78
CA PRO A 66 7.17 -9.19 -13.41
C PRO A 66 7.07 -9.33 -11.90
N ALA A 67 5.86 -9.15 -11.35
CA ALA A 67 5.55 -9.46 -9.96
C ALA A 67 6.48 -8.76 -8.94
N GLU A 68 6.95 -7.55 -9.25
CA GLU A 68 7.97 -6.84 -8.47
C GLU A 68 7.58 -6.69 -6.98
N ALA A 69 6.32 -6.33 -6.70
CA ALA A 69 5.80 -6.24 -5.34
C ALA A 69 5.79 -7.59 -4.60
N LEU A 70 5.48 -8.68 -5.31
CA LEU A 70 5.44 -10.04 -4.75
C LEU A 70 6.84 -10.58 -4.48
N VAL A 71 7.79 -10.32 -5.39
CA VAL A 71 9.20 -10.66 -5.23
C VAL A 71 9.80 -9.90 -4.04
N PHE A 72 9.54 -8.60 -3.95
CA PHE A 72 10.00 -7.79 -2.82
C PHE A 72 9.40 -8.27 -1.50
N PHE A 73 8.09 -8.57 -1.49
CA PHE A 73 7.42 -9.11 -0.30
C PHE A 73 8.02 -10.46 0.12
N GLY A 74 8.24 -11.38 -0.83
CA GLY A 74 8.83 -12.69 -0.57
C GLY A 74 10.24 -12.59 0.00
N TRP A 75 11.16 -11.92 -0.69
CA TRP A 75 12.55 -11.79 -0.22
C TRP A 75 12.66 -10.97 1.07
N GLY A 76 11.92 -9.86 1.17
CA GLY A 76 11.93 -9.02 2.37
C GLY A 76 11.50 -9.80 3.61
N ASN A 77 10.41 -10.58 3.52
CA ASN A 77 9.95 -11.41 4.63
C ASN A 77 10.84 -12.63 4.89
N ALA A 78 11.43 -13.23 3.86
CA ALA A 78 12.38 -14.32 4.02
C ALA A 78 13.61 -13.88 4.83
N VAL A 79 14.12 -12.66 4.58
CA VAL A 79 15.24 -12.10 5.35
C VAL A 79 14.82 -11.75 6.78
N LEU A 80 13.68 -11.06 6.93
CA LEU A 80 13.17 -10.64 8.25
C LEU A 80 12.86 -11.83 9.16
N ALA A 81 12.36 -12.94 8.62
CA ALA A 81 12.08 -14.15 9.40
C ALA A 81 13.30 -15.09 9.49
N GLY A 82 14.16 -15.11 8.46
CA GLY A 82 15.35 -15.96 8.43
C GLY A 82 16.36 -15.63 9.52
N LEU A 83 16.57 -14.33 9.82
CA LEU A 83 17.45 -13.88 10.90
C LEU A 83 17.01 -14.41 12.29
N PRO A 84 15.75 -14.20 12.73
CA PRO A 84 15.21 -14.84 13.92
C PRO A 84 15.24 -16.38 13.88
N GLY A 85 15.06 -16.99 12.70
CA GLY A 85 15.19 -18.44 12.54
C GLY A 85 16.60 -18.95 12.86
N VAL A 86 17.65 -18.26 12.39
CA VAL A 86 19.05 -18.61 12.72
C VAL A 86 19.34 -18.42 14.21
N ILE A 87 18.84 -17.34 14.82
CA ILE A 87 18.98 -17.11 16.26
C ILE A 87 18.24 -18.19 17.06
N GLY A 88 17.01 -18.53 16.66
CA GLY A 88 16.21 -19.59 17.28
C GLY A 88 16.88 -20.96 17.17
N LEU A 89 17.57 -21.25 16.05
CA LEU A 89 18.36 -22.48 15.91
C LEU A 89 19.50 -22.53 16.93
N ILE A 90 20.20 -21.42 17.16
CA ILE A 90 21.28 -21.35 18.16
C ILE A 90 20.73 -21.61 19.57
N VAL A 91 19.56 -21.04 19.90
CA VAL A 91 18.89 -21.24 21.19
C VAL A 91 18.45 -22.70 21.36
N VAL A 92 17.76 -23.27 20.37
CA VAL A 92 17.30 -24.68 20.41
C VAL A 92 18.47 -25.66 20.55
N LEU A 93 19.60 -25.39 19.89
CA LEU A 93 20.80 -26.22 19.98
C LEU A 93 21.58 -26.03 21.30
N ALA A 94 21.47 -24.86 21.95
CA ALA A 94 22.19 -24.54 23.17
C ALA A 94 21.44 -24.95 24.44
N ASP A 95 20.13 -24.74 24.50
CA ASP A 95 19.34 -24.92 25.74
C ASP A 95 18.75 -26.32 25.91
N GLY A 96 18.68 -27.13 24.85
CA GLY A 96 18.28 -28.54 24.93
C GLY A 96 16.81 -28.77 25.31
N ASP A 97 16.01 -29.19 24.34
CA ASP A 97 14.69 -29.83 24.48
C ASP A 97 13.55 -28.98 25.09
N ASP A 98 13.49 -27.68 24.76
CA ASP A 98 12.25 -26.91 24.89
C ASP A 98 11.39 -27.06 23.62
N ALA A 99 10.29 -27.81 23.73
CA ALA A 99 9.34 -28.07 22.65
C ALA A 99 8.70 -26.78 22.11
N GLU A 100 8.54 -25.76 22.95
CA GLU A 100 7.99 -24.46 22.53
C GLU A 100 8.98 -23.70 21.64
N SER A 101 10.25 -23.61 22.07
CA SER A 101 11.34 -23.05 21.27
C SER A 101 11.52 -23.78 19.93
N ALA A 102 11.44 -25.12 19.92
CA ALA A 102 11.53 -25.92 18.69
C ALA A 102 10.35 -25.67 17.73
N LEU A 103 9.13 -25.49 18.26
CA LEU A 103 7.95 -25.17 17.48
C LEU A 103 8.01 -23.76 16.89
N ILE A 104 8.39 -22.75 17.69
CA ILE A 104 8.57 -21.37 17.22
C ILE A 104 9.65 -21.33 16.12
N PHE A 105 10.79 -21.99 16.35
CA PHE A 105 11.85 -22.11 15.36
C PHE A 105 11.34 -22.74 14.05
N SER A 106 10.59 -23.84 14.13
CA SER A 106 10.05 -24.54 12.96
C SER A 106 9.06 -23.67 12.19
N LEU A 107 8.20 -22.93 12.88
CA LEU A 107 7.23 -22.01 12.26
C LEU A 107 7.92 -20.83 11.56
N VAL A 108 8.89 -20.20 12.24
CA VAL A 108 9.64 -19.06 11.69
C VAL A 108 10.46 -19.48 10.49
N THR A 109 11.16 -20.62 10.58
CA THR A 109 11.97 -21.17 9.48
C THR A 109 11.09 -21.62 8.32
N GLY A 110 9.99 -22.32 8.59
CA GLY A 110 9.01 -22.72 7.58
C GLY A 110 8.42 -21.52 6.84
N TYR A 111 8.04 -20.46 7.57
CA TYR A 111 7.59 -19.20 6.98
C TYR A 111 8.67 -18.55 6.10
N ALA A 112 9.92 -18.48 6.57
CA ALA A 112 11.03 -17.93 5.81
C ALA A 112 11.27 -18.70 4.49
N LEU A 113 11.21 -20.03 4.54
CA LEU A 113 11.34 -20.89 3.37
C LEU A 113 10.19 -20.69 2.36
N VAL A 114 8.95 -20.60 2.84
CA VAL A 114 7.79 -20.30 1.98
C VAL A 114 7.96 -18.94 1.32
N MET A 115 8.39 -17.92 2.05
CA MET A 115 8.59 -16.58 1.51
C MET A 115 9.78 -16.50 0.55
N ALA A 116 10.86 -17.24 0.80
CA ALA A 116 11.98 -17.39 -0.12
C ALA A 116 11.52 -18.08 -1.42
N PHE A 117 10.68 -19.11 -1.32
CA PHE A 117 10.07 -19.76 -2.48
C PHE A 117 9.18 -18.80 -3.27
N VAL A 118 8.36 -17.97 -2.62
CA VAL A 118 7.56 -16.92 -3.30
C VAL A 118 8.47 -15.94 -4.05
N GLY A 119 9.55 -15.48 -3.41
CA GLY A 119 10.55 -14.61 -4.02
C GLY A 119 11.21 -15.25 -5.25
N TYR A 120 11.64 -16.51 -5.11
CA TYR A 120 12.26 -17.30 -6.18
C TYR A 120 11.28 -17.59 -7.34
N ALA A 121 10.06 -18.01 -7.03
CA ALA A 121 9.03 -18.29 -8.02
C ALA A 121 8.69 -17.03 -8.82
N GLY A 122 8.62 -15.87 -8.15
CA GLY A 122 8.40 -14.59 -8.80
C GLY A 122 9.49 -14.23 -9.82
N THR A 123 10.76 -14.47 -9.50
CA THR A 123 11.88 -14.14 -10.39
C THR A 123 12.12 -15.18 -11.48
N HIS A 124 12.00 -16.48 -11.18
CA HIS A 124 12.40 -17.54 -12.11
C HIS A 124 11.22 -18.21 -12.84
N LEU A 125 10.08 -18.43 -12.17
CA LEU A 125 8.96 -19.16 -12.77
C LEU A 125 8.00 -18.23 -13.54
N LEU A 126 7.79 -17.01 -13.06
CA LEU A 126 6.85 -16.06 -13.68
C LEU A 126 7.45 -15.26 -14.84
N THR A 127 8.78 -15.05 -14.83
CA THR A 127 9.49 -14.26 -15.84
C THR A 127 9.34 -14.82 -17.26
N PRO A 128 9.52 -16.13 -17.53
CA PRO A 128 9.38 -16.66 -18.88
C PRO A 128 7.98 -16.45 -19.46
N ALA A 129 6.93 -16.61 -18.65
CA ALA A 129 5.55 -16.40 -19.09
C ALA A 129 5.27 -14.91 -19.36
N HIS A 130 5.84 -14.01 -18.57
CA HIS A 130 5.73 -12.57 -18.79
C HIS A 130 6.46 -12.14 -20.07
N GLU A 131 7.67 -12.65 -20.30
CA GLU A 131 8.46 -12.35 -21.49
C GLU A 131 7.80 -12.87 -22.78
N ARG A 132 7.21 -14.07 -22.76
CA ARG A 132 6.40 -14.57 -23.88
C ARG A 132 5.22 -13.66 -24.21
N ARG A 133 4.53 -13.13 -23.19
CA ARG A 133 3.42 -12.18 -23.40
C ARG A 133 3.93 -10.85 -23.97
N HIS A 134 5.02 -10.33 -23.42
CA HIS A 134 5.66 -9.12 -23.92
C HIS A 134 6.07 -9.26 -25.39
N ALA A 135 6.72 -10.38 -25.77
CA ALA A 135 7.12 -10.65 -27.13
C ALA A 135 5.93 -10.71 -28.10
N ARG A 136 4.80 -11.32 -27.69
CA ARG A 136 3.56 -11.33 -28.50
C ARG A 136 2.97 -9.95 -28.71
N ILE A 137 3.02 -9.10 -27.67
CA ILE A 137 2.54 -7.71 -27.75
C ILE A 137 3.45 -6.90 -28.68
N ALA A 138 4.76 -7.03 -28.52
CA ALA A 138 5.75 -6.36 -29.36
C ALA A 138 5.71 -6.82 -30.83
N ALA A 139 5.32 -8.06 -31.10
CA ALA A 139 5.13 -8.56 -32.46
C ALA A 139 3.95 -7.90 -33.20
N HIS A 140 2.93 -7.45 -32.46
CA HIS A 140 1.74 -6.82 -33.04
C HIS A 140 1.92 -5.32 -33.31
N TRP A 141 2.54 -4.61 -32.37
CA TRP A 141 2.80 -3.16 -32.47
C TRP A 141 4.30 -2.88 -32.65
N SER A 142 4.66 -2.27 -33.78
CA SER A 142 6.06 -1.89 -34.04
C SER A 142 6.52 -0.72 -33.16
N SER A 143 7.84 -0.50 -33.11
CA SER A 143 8.41 0.67 -32.42
C SER A 143 7.92 1.99 -33.03
N ASN A 144 7.61 2.01 -34.33
CA ASN A 144 7.06 3.18 -35.01
C ASN A 144 5.61 3.42 -34.62
N ASP A 145 4.78 2.36 -34.55
CA ASP A 145 3.39 2.45 -34.11
C ASP A 145 3.33 3.01 -32.68
N GLU A 146 4.16 2.47 -31.79
CA GLU A 146 4.30 2.99 -30.44
C GLU A 146 4.83 4.42 -30.43
N GLY A 147 5.85 4.73 -31.24
CA GLY A 147 6.37 6.10 -31.38
C GLY A 147 5.30 7.10 -31.80
N HIS A 148 4.41 6.73 -32.72
CA HIS A 148 3.27 7.53 -33.14
C HIS A 148 2.25 7.72 -32.01
N ALA A 149 1.91 6.66 -31.27
CA ALA A 149 1.01 6.77 -30.13
C ALA A 149 1.57 7.65 -29.00
N TRP A 150 2.89 7.66 -28.80
CA TRP A 150 3.56 8.49 -27.82
C TRP A 150 3.80 9.94 -28.29
N LYS A 151 3.71 10.23 -29.58
CA LYS A 151 4.00 11.56 -30.15
C LYS A 151 3.10 12.66 -29.56
N PRO A 152 1.76 12.50 -29.48
CA PRO A 152 0.88 13.50 -28.85
C PRO A 152 1.23 13.74 -27.37
N ALA A 153 1.56 12.66 -26.63
CA ALA A 153 1.95 12.77 -25.22
C ALA A 153 3.28 13.51 -25.04
N LYS A 154 4.25 13.29 -25.93
CA LYS A 154 5.55 14.00 -25.94
C LYS A 154 5.41 15.46 -26.36
N GLN A 155 4.56 15.74 -27.35
CA GLN A 155 4.33 17.08 -27.86
C GLN A 155 3.64 17.97 -26.81
N ALA A 156 2.60 17.45 -26.15
CA ALA A 156 1.94 18.19 -25.07
C ALA A 156 2.90 18.59 -23.93
N ARG A 157 3.82 17.70 -23.57
CA ARG A 157 4.87 17.98 -22.58
C ARG A 157 5.87 19.05 -23.05
N ARG A 158 6.21 19.07 -24.34
CA ARG A 158 7.12 20.06 -24.94
C ARG A 158 6.48 21.44 -25.01
N ASP A 159 5.20 21.49 -25.35
CA ASP A 159 4.47 22.74 -25.56
C ASP A 159 4.01 23.37 -24.24
N GLY A 160 4.30 22.74 -23.10
CA GLY A 160 3.81 23.17 -21.78
C GLY A 160 2.28 23.22 -21.72
N ALA A 161 1.60 22.48 -22.61
CA ALA A 161 0.17 22.51 -22.80
C ALA A 161 -0.50 21.82 -21.61
N GLY A 162 -1.11 22.64 -20.75
CA GLY A 162 -1.58 22.23 -19.43
C GLY A 162 -0.51 22.47 -18.36
N LYS A 163 -0.08 23.72 -18.16
CA LYS A 163 0.75 24.14 -17.02
C LYS A 163 0.19 23.46 -15.76
N LYS A 164 1.07 22.80 -14.97
CA LYS A 164 0.67 22.30 -13.65
C LYS A 164 -0.01 23.44 -12.93
N SER A 165 -1.21 23.20 -12.41
CA SER A 165 -1.80 24.18 -11.53
C SER A 165 -0.81 24.40 -10.39
N PRO A 166 -0.50 25.65 -9.96
CA PRO A 166 0.30 25.86 -8.76
C PRO A 166 -0.29 24.96 -7.68
N SER A 167 0.55 24.18 -6.98
CA SER A 167 0.06 23.13 -6.08
C SER A 167 -0.83 23.79 -5.04
N ARG A 168 -2.13 23.82 -5.29
CA ARG A 168 -3.06 24.35 -4.30
C ARG A 168 -3.05 23.30 -3.22
N PRO A 169 -2.62 23.65 -2.01
CA PRO A 169 -2.63 22.68 -0.94
C PRO A 169 -4.09 22.26 -0.72
N SER A 170 -4.44 21.06 -1.21
CA SER A 170 -5.79 20.55 -1.05
C SER A 170 -6.03 20.41 0.45
N ILE A 171 -7.06 21.10 0.94
CA ILE A 171 -7.49 21.03 2.34
C ILE A 171 -7.71 19.56 2.73
N ALA A 172 -8.21 18.75 1.79
CA ALA A 172 -8.36 17.32 1.95
C ALA A 172 -7.03 16.60 2.24
N ASN A 173 -6.00 16.85 1.43
CA ASN A 173 -4.68 16.24 1.66
C ASN A 173 -4.08 16.69 3.00
N ARG A 174 -4.22 17.97 3.38
CA ARG A 174 -3.77 18.46 4.69
C ARG A 174 -4.46 17.73 5.83
N CYS A 175 -5.78 17.58 5.78
CA CYS A 175 -6.55 16.85 6.78
C CYS A 175 -6.15 15.35 6.84
N LEU A 176 -5.93 14.71 5.69
CA LEU A 176 -5.51 13.31 5.63
C LEU A 176 -4.08 13.10 6.15
N TYR A 177 -3.14 13.97 5.80
CA TYR A 177 -1.77 13.92 6.34
C TYR A 177 -1.73 14.25 7.84
N ALA A 178 -2.52 15.23 8.29
CA ALA A 178 -2.68 15.53 9.70
C ALA A 178 -3.28 14.33 10.45
N ALA A 179 -4.33 13.68 9.92
CA ALA A 179 -4.90 12.47 10.49
C ALA A 179 -3.86 11.34 10.59
N ALA A 180 -3.10 11.08 9.52
CA ALA A 180 -2.02 10.10 9.53
C ALA A 180 -0.93 10.45 10.56
N GLY A 181 -0.57 11.72 10.67
CA GLY A 181 0.38 12.22 11.68
C GLY A 181 -0.14 12.07 13.10
N LEU A 182 -1.42 12.34 13.36
CA LEU A 182 -2.04 12.14 14.67
C LEU A 182 -2.12 10.65 15.02
N TRP A 183 -2.44 9.78 14.07
CA TRP A 183 -2.44 8.34 14.28
C TRP A 183 -1.04 7.80 14.59
N LEU A 184 -0.03 8.21 13.81
CA LEU A 184 1.37 7.86 14.08
C LEU A 184 1.83 8.40 15.42
N GLY A 185 1.50 9.66 15.75
CA GLY A 185 1.82 10.28 17.03
C GLY A 185 1.17 9.59 18.21
N GLY A 186 -0.10 9.19 18.09
CA GLY A 186 -0.80 8.40 19.10
C GLY A 186 -0.13 7.05 19.32
N VAL A 187 0.13 6.30 18.25
CA VAL A 187 0.82 5.00 18.33
C VAL A 187 2.21 5.18 18.95
N LEU A 188 2.97 6.18 18.53
CA LEU A 188 4.30 6.45 19.07
C LEU A 188 4.26 6.82 20.55
N ALA A 189 3.29 7.64 20.97
CA ALA A 189 3.11 8.00 22.38
C ALA A 189 2.81 6.75 23.23
N LEU A 190 1.91 5.88 22.77
CA LEU A 190 1.63 4.61 23.44
C LEU A 190 2.87 3.71 23.50
N GLN A 191 3.63 3.62 22.41
CA GLN A 191 4.86 2.80 22.34
C GLN A 191 5.95 3.32 23.26
N LEU A 192 6.21 4.63 23.29
CA LEU A 192 7.19 5.23 24.19
C LEU A 192 6.81 5.01 25.65
N SER A 193 5.53 5.18 26.01
CA SER A 193 5.04 4.89 27.36
C SER A 193 5.24 3.43 27.77
N VAL A 194 5.06 2.48 26.84
CA VAL A 194 5.29 1.05 27.10
C VAL A 194 6.79 0.72 27.16
N LEU A 195 7.62 1.29 26.28
CA LEU A 195 9.07 1.04 26.26
C LEU A 195 9.79 1.58 27.50
N THR A 196 9.32 2.70 28.07
CA THR A 196 9.88 3.24 29.33
C THR A 196 9.75 2.28 30.52
N ARG A 197 8.89 1.26 30.42
CA ARG A 197 8.70 0.23 31.45
C ARG A 197 9.97 -0.58 31.74
N CYS A 198 10.74 -0.92 30.71
CA CYS A 198 11.92 -1.79 30.84
C CYS A 198 13.25 -1.00 30.91
N ALA A 199 13.22 0.33 30.77
CA ALA A 199 14.40 1.19 30.88
C ALA A 199 14.69 1.65 32.33
N GLY A 200 13.73 1.49 33.25
CA GLY A 200 13.79 2.05 34.60
C GLY A 200 14.36 1.15 35.71
N SER A 201 14.79 -0.08 35.42
CA SER A 201 15.34 -1.00 36.44
C SER A 201 16.85 -1.18 36.25
N PRO A 202 17.69 -0.50 37.05
CA PRO A 202 19.13 -0.74 37.03
C PRO A 202 19.42 -2.03 37.80
N GLY A 203 19.84 -3.09 37.11
CA GLY A 203 20.64 -4.16 37.74
C GLY A 203 20.15 -5.60 37.71
N ALA A 204 19.16 -5.99 36.90
CA ALA A 204 18.80 -7.40 36.74
C ALA A 204 19.02 -7.88 35.30
N GLY A 205 20.16 -8.50 35.06
CA GLY A 205 20.39 -9.31 33.86
C GLY A 205 19.54 -10.58 33.93
N LYS A 206 18.30 -10.50 33.46
CA LYS A 206 17.46 -11.58 32.92
C LYS A 206 16.20 -10.94 32.34
N TYR A 207 15.78 -11.41 31.17
CA TYR A 207 14.84 -10.78 30.23
C TYR A 207 13.36 -10.73 30.68
N GLU A 208 13.09 -10.57 31.97
CA GLU A 208 11.73 -10.55 32.51
C GLU A 208 11.51 -9.24 33.28
N CYS A 209 10.74 -8.33 32.68
CA CYS A 209 10.29 -7.13 33.37
C CYS A 209 9.27 -7.58 34.44
N GLU A 210 9.67 -7.58 35.72
CA GLU A 210 8.87 -8.05 36.86
C GLU A 210 7.47 -7.40 36.84
N GLU A 211 6.42 -8.21 36.70
CA GLU A 211 5.05 -7.76 36.43
C GLU A 211 4.32 -7.20 37.67
N THR A 212 4.89 -7.35 38.85
CA THR A 212 4.21 -7.16 40.14
C THR A 212 4.60 -5.91 40.91
N THR A 213 5.59 -5.13 40.45
CA THR A 213 6.18 -4.04 41.25
C THR A 213 6.44 -2.78 40.41
N TYR A 214 5.37 -2.13 39.94
CA TYR A 214 5.49 -0.82 39.29
C TYR A 214 5.53 0.31 40.31
N SER A 215 6.43 1.27 40.10
CA SER A 215 6.34 2.54 40.80
C SER A 215 5.18 3.37 40.23
N SER A 216 4.38 4.00 41.11
CA SER A 216 3.28 4.91 40.76
C SER A 216 3.53 5.87 39.56
N PRO A 217 4.74 6.46 39.38
CA PRO A 217 5.01 7.31 38.22
C PRO A 217 4.98 6.59 36.86
N VAL A 218 5.42 5.32 36.78
CA VAL A 218 5.41 4.56 35.52
C VAL A 218 3.98 4.22 35.10
N GLU A 219 3.12 3.85 36.05
CA GLU A 219 1.70 3.59 35.78
C GLU A 219 0.96 4.85 35.33
N THR A 220 1.28 6.01 35.94
CA THR A 220 0.73 7.31 35.55
C THR A 220 1.15 7.68 34.10
N LEU A 221 2.38 7.35 33.71
CA LEU A 221 2.92 7.63 32.38
C LEU A 221 2.30 6.72 31.30
N ILE A 222 1.99 5.46 31.64
CA ILE A 222 1.25 4.53 30.77
C ILE A 222 -0.22 4.94 30.63
N ALA A 223 -0.90 5.28 31.73
CA ALA A 223 -2.28 5.76 31.71
C ALA A 223 -2.41 7.09 30.94
N GLY A 224 -1.46 8.01 31.13
CA GLY A 224 -1.37 9.25 30.36
C GLY A 224 -1.14 8.99 28.87
N GLY A 225 -0.23 8.08 28.51
CA GLY A 225 0.02 7.67 27.13
C GLY A 225 -1.22 7.07 26.45
N PHE A 226 -2.01 6.28 27.18
CA PHE A 226 -3.26 5.71 26.68
C PHE A 226 -4.35 6.76 26.44
N TRP A 227 -4.51 7.73 27.35
CA TRP A 227 -5.45 8.84 27.13
C TRP A 227 -5.05 9.73 25.94
N VAL A 228 -3.75 10.05 25.82
CA VAL A 228 -3.22 10.75 24.65
C VAL A 228 -3.50 9.96 23.38
N PHE A 229 -3.27 8.65 23.40
CA PHE A 229 -3.59 7.76 22.29
C PHE A 229 -5.08 7.84 21.88
N ILE A 230 -6.02 7.70 22.82
CA ILE A 230 -7.47 7.78 22.55
C ILE A 230 -7.84 9.11 21.90
N VAL A 231 -7.36 10.22 22.46
CA VAL A 231 -7.68 11.56 21.97
C VAL A 231 -7.12 11.76 20.56
N LEU A 232 -5.87 11.38 20.31
CA LEU A 232 -5.21 11.55 19.02
C LEU A 232 -5.83 10.66 17.92
N ILE A 233 -6.21 9.43 18.24
CA ILE A 233 -6.91 8.54 17.30
C ILE A 233 -8.28 9.09 16.95
N SER A 234 -9.05 9.51 17.95
CA SER A 234 -10.40 10.07 17.76
C SER A 234 -10.35 11.34 16.90
N LEU A 235 -9.42 12.25 17.21
CA LEU A 235 -9.23 13.47 16.42
C LEU A 235 -8.75 13.15 15.00
N GLY A 236 -7.86 12.17 14.84
CA GLY A 236 -7.42 11.69 13.53
C GLY A 236 -8.56 11.10 12.70
N VAL A 237 -9.50 10.36 13.32
CA VAL A 237 -10.70 9.85 12.65
C VAL A 237 -11.59 10.98 12.14
N VAL A 238 -11.84 12.00 12.98
CA VAL A 238 -12.64 13.18 12.58
C VAL A 238 -11.97 13.92 11.43
N LEU A 239 -10.66 14.16 11.51
CA LEU A 239 -9.90 14.80 10.44
C LEU A 239 -9.89 13.97 9.15
N ALA A 240 -9.79 12.65 9.25
CA ALA A 240 -9.86 11.76 8.09
C ALA A 240 -11.25 11.82 7.42
N ALA A 241 -12.33 11.81 8.21
CA ALA A 241 -13.69 11.93 7.70
C ALA A 241 -13.93 13.28 7.00
N LEU A 242 -13.50 14.39 7.63
CA LEU A 242 -13.58 15.73 7.02
C LEU A 242 -12.72 15.83 5.76
N GLY A 243 -11.48 15.35 5.82
CA GLY A 243 -10.57 15.33 4.69
C GLY A 243 -11.16 14.61 3.49
N VAL A 244 -11.79 13.46 3.72
CA VAL A 244 -12.48 12.71 2.66
C VAL A 244 -13.71 13.43 2.12
N LEU A 245 -14.50 14.08 2.96
CA LEU A 245 -15.67 14.82 2.49
C LEU A 245 -15.26 15.97 1.56
N PHE A 246 -14.19 16.70 1.94
CA PHE A 246 -13.59 17.72 1.08
C PHE A 246 -13.04 17.12 -0.21
N ASP A 247 -12.33 16.00 -0.13
CA ASP A 247 -11.77 15.32 -1.30
C ASP A 247 -12.86 14.85 -2.26
N TRP A 248 -13.94 14.29 -1.73
CA TRP A 248 -15.06 13.81 -2.52
C TRP A 248 -15.76 14.96 -3.26
N ARG A 249 -16.05 16.07 -2.56
CA ARG A 249 -16.64 17.26 -3.17
C ARG A 249 -15.72 17.88 -4.23
N GLN A 250 -14.43 18.00 -3.94
CA GLN A 250 -13.43 18.52 -4.88
C GLN A 250 -13.34 17.62 -6.12
N ARG A 251 -13.27 16.30 -5.97
CA ARG A 251 -13.19 15.37 -7.10
C ARG A 251 -14.48 15.32 -7.91
N ALA A 252 -15.64 15.51 -7.27
CA ALA A 252 -16.91 15.58 -7.98
C ALA A 252 -16.98 16.79 -8.89
N SER A 253 -16.57 17.98 -8.40
CA SER A 253 -16.52 19.19 -9.21
C SER A 253 -15.46 19.11 -10.32
N GLU A 254 -14.26 18.58 -10.02
CA GLU A 254 -13.20 18.34 -11.02
C GLU A 254 -13.67 17.42 -12.15
N ARG A 255 -14.38 16.32 -11.83
CA ARG A 255 -14.94 15.42 -12.84
C ARG A 255 -16.04 16.07 -13.67
N ALA A 256 -16.85 16.95 -13.08
CA ALA A 256 -17.85 17.69 -13.82
C ALA A 256 -17.19 18.67 -14.81
N ALA A 257 -16.17 19.40 -14.36
CA ALA A 257 -15.38 20.30 -15.20
C ALA A 257 -14.70 19.54 -16.35
N LEU A 258 -14.04 18.41 -16.07
CA LEU A 258 -13.41 17.59 -17.10
C LEU A 258 -14.40 17.07 -18.14
N ARG A 259 -15.64 16.72 -17.74
CA ARG A 259 -16.68 16.31 -18.69
C ARG A 259 -17.15 17.47 -19.56
N ALA A 260 -17.29 18.67 -18.99
CA ALA A 260 -17.67 19.86 -19.75
C ALA A 260 -16.61 20.21 -20.80
N VAL A 261 -15.33 20.21 -20.40
CA VAL A 261 -14.20 20.45 -21.32
C VAL A 261 -14.09 19.33 -22.36
N LEU A 262 -14.33 18.07 -22.00
CA LEU A 262 -14.37 16.96 -22.96
C LEU A 262 -15.48 17.10 -24.01
N ALA A 263 -16.63 17.67 -23.65
CA ALA A 263 -17.76 17.83 -24.54
C ALA A 263 -17.57 18.95 -25.57
N ASP A 264 -16.74 19.96 -25.25
CA ASP A 264 -16.42 21.06 -26.16
C ASP A 264 -15.11 20.77 -26.92
N PRO A 265 -15.14 20.54 -28.26
CA PRO A 265 -13.94 20.28 -29.05
C PRO A 265 -12.93 21.42 -29.09
N SER A 266 -13.38 22.65 -28.87
CA SER A 266 -12.53 23.86 -28.93
C SER A 266 -11.80 24.15 -27.62
N SER A 267 -12.19 23.50 -26.53
CA SER A 267 -11.59 23.68 -25.23
C SER A 267 -10.11 23.28 -25.20
N ASP A 268 -9.31 24.13 -24.54
CA ASP A 268 -7.90 23.90 -24.26
C ASP A 268 -7.67 22.65 -23.40
N ARG A 269 -6.45 22.12 -23.48
CA ARG A 269 -6.01 20.98 -22.67
C ARG A 269 -6.00 21.34 -21.18
N PRO A 270 -6.68 20.56 -20.30
CA PRO A 270 -6.64 20.75 -18.86
C PRO A 270 -5.22 20.59 -18.28
N ALA A 271 -5.03 21.05 -17.04
CA ALA A 271 -3.75 20.93 -16.34
C ALA A 271 -3.25 19.48 -16.24
N GLU A 272 -1.94 19.26 -16.43
CA GLU A 272 -1.35 17.92 -16.48
C GLU A 272 -1.55 17.10 -15.20
N ASP A 273 -1.52 17.75 -14.03
CA ASP A 273 -1.74 17.13 -12.73
C ASP A 273 -3.18 16.62 -12.57
N LEU A 274 -4.16 17.39 -13.06
CA LEU A 274 -5.56 17.00 -13.07
C LEU A 274 -5.81 15.83 -14.03
N LEU A 275 -5.22 15.88 -15.23
CA LEU A 275 -5.31 14.80 -16.20
C LEU A 275 -4.67 13.52 -15.66
N ALA A 276 -3.46 13.59 -15.11
CA ALA A 276 -2.78 12.44 -14.52
C ALA A 276 -3.56 11.84 -13.35
N HIS A 277 -4.24 12.67 -12.55
CA HIS A 277 -5.04 12.19 -11.43
C HIS A 277 -6.26 11.38 -11.89
N HIS A 278 -7.03 11.90 -12.86
CA HIS A 278 -8.28 11.27 -13.33
C HIS A 278 -8.07 10.25 -14.46
N SER A 279 -6.90 10.23 -15.10
CA SER A 279 -6.51 9.21 -16.09
C SER A 279 -6.00 7.92 -15.44
N GLN A 280 -5.61 7.95 -14.16
CA GLN A 280 -5.11 6.79 -13.45
C GLN A 280 -6.22 6.03 -12.69
N ARG A 281 -6.02 4.73 -12.46
CA ARG A 281 -6.86 3.96 -11.52
C ARG A 281 -6.47 4.33 -10.09
N GLN A 282 -7.40 4.96 -9.37
CA GLN A 282 -7.19 5.31 -7.96
C GLN A 282 -8.23 4.62 -7.07
N ALA A 283 -7.82 4.32 -5.83
CA ALA A 283 -8.75 3.92 -4.79
C ALA A 283 -9.57 5.12 -4.34
N HIS A 284 -10.86 4.89 -4.06
CA HIS A 284 -11.74 5.97 -3.62
C HIS A 284 -11.28 6.49 -2.24
N PRO A 285 -11.26 7.81 -1.98
CA PRO A 285 -10.82 8.37 -0.70
C PRO A 285 -11.57 7.82 0.51
N LEU A 286 -12.91 7.75 0.43
CA LEU A 286 -13.75 7.08 1.45
C LEU A 286 -13.35 5.64 1.69
N ALA A 287 -12.97 4.91 0.63
CA ALA A 287 -12.55 3.53 0.80
C ALA A 287 -11.17 3.42 1.44
N ARG A 288 -10.25 4.37 1.18
CA ARG A 288 -8.94 4.40 1.86
C ARG A 288 -9.10 4.65 3.36
N VAL A 289 -9.90 5.64 3.73
CA VAL A 289 -10.16 5.95 5.15
C VAL A 289 -10.98 4.85 5.82
N GLY A 290 -12.03 4.34 5.16
CA GLY A 290 -12.80 3.21 5.66
C GLY A 290 -11.94 1.97 5.87
N ALA A 291 -11.03 1.65 4.94
CA ALA A 291 -10.08 0.55 5.09
C ALA A 291 -9.09 0.80 6.24
N ALA A 292 -8.58 2.03 6.41
CA ALA A 292 -7.65 2.34 7.48
C ALA A 292 -8.32 2.31 8.87
N MET A 293 -9.51 2.89 9.00
CA MET A 293 -10.32 2.82 10.23
C MET A 293 -10.70 1.39 10.55
N SER A 294 -11.10 0.60 9.55
CA SER A 294 -11.41 -0.80 9.74
C SER A 294 -10.18 -1.58 10.22
N GLY A 295 -9.01 -1.30 9.67
CA GLY A 295 -7.77 -1.94 10.10
C GLY A 295 -7.45 -1.64 11.56
N ALA A 296 -7.52 -0.36 11.95
CA ALA A 296 -7.33 0.04 13.35
C ALA A 296 -8.35 -0.65 14.27
N CYS A 297 -9.65 -0.59 13.96
CA CYS A 297 -10.68 -1.23 14.76
C CYS A 297 -10.52 -2.75 14.81
N LEU A 298 -10.14 -3.42 13.71
CA LEU A 298 -9.84 -4.86 13.70
C LEU A 298 -8.71 -5.21 14.64
N VAL A 299 -7.61 -4.44 14.63
CA VAL A 299 -6.47 -4.68 15.51
C VAL A 299 -6.89 -4.58 16.97
N PHE A 300 -7.56 -3.49 17.36
CA PHE A 300 -7.94 -3.28 18.76
C PHE A 300 -9.03 -4.26 19.23
N SER A 301 -10.05 -4.51 18.42
CA SER A 301 -11.14 -5.43 18.77
C SER A 301 -10.68 -6.88 18.86
N THR A 302 -9.81 -7.33 17.95
CA THR A 302 -9.20 -8.67 18.00
C THR A 302 -8.33 -8.81 19.25
N SER A 303 -7.53 -7.79 19.57
CA SER A 303 -6.65 -7.82 20.75
C SER A 303 -7.45 -7.85 22.05
N SER A 304 -8.49 -7.01 22.16
CA SER A 304 -9.43 -7.01 23.29
C SER A 304 -10.11 -8.37 23.46
N TYR A 305 -10.55 -8.97 22.35
CA TYR A 305 -11.18 -10.29 22.36
C TYR A 305 -10.23 -11.42 22.81
N LEU A 306 -8.99 -11.43 22.30
CA LEU A 306 -7.98 -12.42 22.67
C LEU A 306 -7.57 -12.29 24.14
N VAL A 307 -7.39 -11.06 24.63
CA VAL A 307 -7.11 -10.80 26.05
C VAL A 307 -8.28 -11.29 26.93
N GLY A 308 -9.52 -10.98 26.56
CA GLY A 308 -10.71 -11.47 27.30
C GLY A 308 -10.94 -12.98 27.21
N ARG A 309 -10.22 -13.71 26.35
CA ARG A 309 -10.25 -15.17 26.21
C ARG A 309 -9.22 -15.91 27.08
N GLY A 310 -8.38 -15.21 27.84
CA GLY A 310 -7.33 -15.88 28.62
C GLY A 310 -5.97 -15.94 27.95
N LEU A 311 -5.78 -15.20 26.87
CA LEU A 311 -4.46 -15.12 26.20
C LEU A 311 -3.66 -13.90 26.69
N GLY A 312 -4.25 -13.01 27.48
CA GLY A 312 -3.50 -11.95 28.17
C GLY A 312 -2.88 -12.49 29.45
N LEU A 313 -1.67 -12.08 29.81
CA LEU A 313 -0.95 -12.57 31.00
C LEU A 313 -1.49 -11.91 32.30
N GLY A 314 -2.78 -12.02 32.62
CA GLY A 314 -3.35 -11.52 33.89
C GLY A 314 -4.29 -10.30 33.82
N SER A 315 -4.98 -10.07 32.69
CA SER A 315 -6.01 -9.01 32.56
C SER A 315 -7.35 -9.51 32.02
N GLU A 316 -7.58 -10.81 32.08
CA GLU A 316 -8.72 -11.53 31.53
C GLU A 316 -10.04 -10.98 32.07
N ASP A 317 -10.11 -10.78 33.38
CA ASP A 317 -11.34 -10.42 34.10
C ASP A 317 -11.89 -9.06 33.69
N VAL A 318 -11.03 -8.16 33.21
CA VAL A 318 -11.42 -6.82 32.75
C VAL A 318 -12.01 -6.84 31.34
N PHE A 319 -11.51 -7.70 30.46
CA PHE A 319 -11.96 -7.78 29.06
C PHE A 319 -12.99 -8.89 28.82
N ALA A 320 -13.09 -9.86 29.74
CA ALA A 320 -14.03 -10.96 29.69
C ALA A 320 -15.51 -10.53 29.51
N PRO A 321 -16.01 -9.47 30.18
CA PRO A 321 -17.38 -8.96 29.98
C PRO A 321 -17.61 -8.34 28.60
N HIS A 322 -16.57 -7.76 27.98
CA HIS A 322 -16.64 -7.04 26.72
C HIS A 322 -16.35 -7.91 25.48
N ARG A 323 -16.33 -9.24 25.63
CA ARG A 323 -16.02 -10.18 24.54
C ARG A 323 -17.02 -10.11 23.38
N THR A 324 -18.31 -10.00 23.69
CA THR A 324 -19.39 -9.88 22.70
C THR A 324 -19.30 -8.55 21.93
N GLU A 325 -19.03 -7.45 22.64
CA GLU A 325 -18.83 -6.13 22.03
C GLU A 325 -17.59 -6.11 21.14
N SER A 326 -16.49 -6.73 21.59
CA SER A 326 -15.26 -6.88 20.80
C SER A 326 -15.51 -7.69 19.54
N LEU A 327 -16.25 -8.80 19.62
CA LEU A 327 -16.62 -9.61 18.46
C LEU A 327 -17.54 -8.86 17.50
N ALA A 328 -18.51 -8.10 18.01
CA ALA A 328 -19.36 -7.24 17.19
C ALA A 328 -18.52 -6.17 16.46
N ALA A 329 -17.57 -5.53 17.16
CA ALA A 329 -16.65 -4.57 16.57
C ALA A 329 -15.76 -5.20 15.48
N MET A 330 -15.30 -6.44 15.66
CA MET A 330 -14.56 -7.19 14.62
C MET A 330 -15.43 -7.38 13.37
N VAL A 331 -16.68 -7.83 13.54
CA VAL A 331 -17.61 -8.06 12.41
C VAL A 331 -17.94 -6.76 11.68
N VAL A 332 -18.23 -5.69 12.41
CA VAL A 332 -18.50 -4.37 11.82
C VAL A 332 -17.29 -3.86 11.05
N SER A 333 -16.08 -4.03 11.61
CA SER A 333 -14.84 -3.61 10.96
C SER A 333 -14.60 -4.41 9.68
N ALA A 334 -14.72 -5.74 9.73
CA ALA A 334 -14.61 -6.59 8.54
C ALA A 334 -15.65 -6.21 7.47
N GLY A 335 -16.90 -5.93 7.86
CA GLY A 335 -17.95 -5.43 6.97
C GLY A 335 -17.58 -4.09 6.33
N MET A 336 -17.04 -3.15 7.10
CA MET A 336 -16.59 -1.85 6.60
C MET A 336 -15.41 -1.98 5.61
N PHE A 337 -14.48 -2.91 5.86
CA PHE A 337 -13.40 -3.23 4.93
C PHE A 337 -13.93 -3.75 3.60
N VAL A 338 -14.85 -4.73 3.65
CA VAL A 338 -15.47 -5.31 2.45
C VAL A 338 -16.23 -4.23 1.67
N ALA A 339 -16.99 -3.38 2.36
CA ALA A 339 -17.70 -2.26 1.74
C ALA A 339 -16.73 -1.27 1.07
N ALA A 340 -15.58 -0.98 1.69
CA ALA A 340 -14.53 -0.14 1.10
C ALA A 340 -13.93 -0.75 -0.17
N LEU A 341 -13.68 -2.07 -0.18
CA LEU A 341 -13.20 -2.79 -1.36
C LEU A 341 -14.23 -2.75 -2.50
N ILE A 342 -15.49 -3.09 -2.21
CA ILE A 342 -16.58 -3.06 -3.18
C ILE A 342 -16.79 -1.65 -3.74
N GLY A 343 -16.81 -0.64 -2.85
CA GLY A 343 -16.93 0.77 -3.25
C GLY A 343 -15.80 1.21 -4.17
N THR A 344 -14.56 0.78 -3.90
CA THR A 344 -13.41 1.04 -4.79
C THR A 344 -13.58 0.35 -6.14
N GLY A 345 -14.08 -0.89 -6.16
CA GLY A 345 -14.39 -1.62 -7.40
C GLY A 345 -15.42 -0.88 -8.25
N ILE A 346 -16.55 -0.52 -7.66
CA ILE A 346 -17.65 0.18 -8.34
C ILE A 346 -17.17 1.52 -8.92
N VAL A 347 -16.44 2.32 -8.14
CA VAL A 347 -15.89 3.61 -8.60
C VAL A 347 -14.92 3.42 -9.77
N ASN A 348 -14.08 2.40 -9.74
CA ASN A 348 -13.14 2.11 -10.82
C ASN A 348 -13.83 1.63 -12.11
N VAL A 349 -14.96 0.93 -11.98
CA VAL A 349 -15.80 0.53 -13.13
C VAL A 349 -16.50 1.75 -13.71
N ARG A 350 -17.19 2.54 -12.89
CA ARG A 350 -17.91 3.75 -13.33
C ARG A 350 -16.98 4.84 -13.88
N GLY A 351 -15.76 4.95 -13.36
CA GLY A 351 -14.75 5.90 -13.84
C GLY A 351 -14.05 5.49 -15.13
N ARG A 352 -14.35 4.31 -15.69
CA ARG A 352 -13.66 3.77 -16.87
C ARG A 352 -13.91 4.60 -18.13
N GLU A 353 -15.15 5.00 -18.35
CA GLU A 353 -15.56 5.77 -19.54
C GLU A 353 -14.86 7.13 -19.56
N LEU A 354 -14.95 7.88 -18.46
CA LEU A 354 -14.27 9.18 -18.32
C LEU A 354 -12.76 9.04 -18.53
N ARG A 355 -12.13 8.04 -17.91
CA ARG A 355 -10.68 7.80 -18.08
C ARG A 355 -10.32 7.53 -19.54
N ASN A 356 -11.09 6.68 -20.22
CA ASN A 356 -10.82 6.33 -21.60
C ASN A 356 -10.98 7.55 -22.52
N ALA A 357 -12.06 8.33 -22.34
CA ALA A 357 -12.29 9.56 -23.09
C ALA A 357 -11.20 10.62 -22.84
N LEU A 358 -10.74 10.79 -21.59
CA LEU A 358 -9.63 11.67 -21.26
C LEU A 358 -8.33 11.21 -21.93
N MET A 359 -8.02 9.92 -21.89
CA MET A 359 -6.80 9.38 -22.49
C MET A 359 -6.82 9.41 -24.02
N GLU A 360 -7.99 9.31 -24.63
CA GLU A 360 -8.17 9.41 -26.08
C GLU A 360 -7.93 10.85 -26.56
N ARG A 361 -8.54 11.84 -25.90
CA ARG A 361 -8.40 13.26 -26.29
C ARG A 361 -7.07 13.87 -25.84
N TRP A 362 -6.63 13.58 -24.62
CA TRP A 362 -5.41 14.13 -24.03
C TRP A 362 -4.57 13.05 -23.35
N PRO A 363 -3.76 12.30 -24.11
CA PRO A 363 -2.85 11.31 -23.55
C PRO A 363 -1.93 11.95 -22.49
N SER A 364 -1.99 11.43 -21.25
CA SER A 364 -1.08 11.86 -20.17
C SER A 364 0.13 10.90 -20.11
N PRO A 365 1.36 11.39 -20.32
CA PRO A 365 2.54 10.55 -20.12
C PRO A 365 2.72 10.24 -18.63
N PRO A 366 3.20 9.04 -18.26
CA PRO A 366 3.51 8.69 -16.89
C PRO A 366 4.70 9.51 -16.38
N SER A 367 4.64 9.93 -15.12
CA SER A 367 5.75 10.64 -14.48
C SER A 367 6.96 9.71 -14.26
N TRP A 368 8.15 10.27 -14.35
CA TRP A 368 9.40 9.55 -14.10
C TRP A 368 10.45 10.41 -13.40
N LYS A 369 11.26 9.75 -12.59
CA LYS A 369 12.49 10.28 -12.00
C LYS A 369 13.58 9.25 -12.27
N ALA A 370 14.76 9.72 -12.66
CA ALA A 370 15.92 8.85 -12.79
C ALA A 370 16.30 8.26 -11.43
N ASP A 371 16.68 6.99 -11.42
CA ASP A 371 17.28 6.38 -10.24
C ASP A 371 18.70 6.95 -9.99
N GLU A 372 19.35 6.46 -8.94
CA GLU A 372 20.70 6.87 -8.55
C GLU A 372 21.74 6.58 -9.66
N ASP A 373 21.50 5.56 -10.48
CA ASP A 373 22.32 5.23 -11.66
C ASP A 373 22.03 6.13 -12.88
N GLY A 374 21.06 7.04 -12.77
CA GLY A 374 20.62 7.88 -13.87
C GLY A 374 19.84 7.11 -14.94
N LYS A 375 19.23 5.97 -14.62
CA LYS A 375 18.39 5.16 -15.50
C LYS A 375 16.91 5.41 -15.22
N VAL A 376 16.11 5.20 -16.26
CA VAL A 376 14.64 5.30 -16.20
C VAL A 376 14.04 4.12 -16.94
N GLN A 377 12.95 3.57 -16.39
CA GLN A 377 12.14 2.56 -17.09
C GLN A 377 11.69 3.11 -18.45
N ARG A 378 12.09 2.43 -19.53
CA ARG A 378 11.78 2.82 -20.92
C ARG A 378 10.28 3.03 -21.11
N ALA A 379 9.47 2.22 -20.42
CA ALA A 379 8.02 2.29 -20.35
C ALA A 379 7.43 3.63 -19.89
N LYS A 380 8.22 4.47 -19.22
CA LYS A 380 7.78 5.79 -18.78
C LYS A 380 8.10 6.90 -19.80
N ARG A 381 8.95 6.61 -20.80
CA ARG A 381 9.43 7.59 -21.79
C ARG A 381 8.99 7.26 -23.22
N GLY A 382 8.88 5.97 -23.54
CA GLY A 382 8.49 5.41 -24.82
C GLY A 382 9.44 5.75 -25.99
N PRO A 383 9.43 4.95 -27.08
CA PRO A 383 8.80 3.63 -27.19
C PRO A 383 9.52 2.60 -26.30
N ALA A 384 8.79 1.60 -25.79
CA ALA A 384 9.20 0.67 -24.74
C ALA A 384 8.90 -0.80 -25.00
N LEU A 385 8.07 -1.13 -25.98
CA LEU A 385 7.79 -2.51 -26.37
C LEU A 385 9.01 -3.20 -27.01
N HIS A 386 9.96 -2.41 -27.50
CA HIS A 386 11.17 -2.87 -28.16
C HIS A 386 12.41 -2.38 -27.40
N GLY A 387 13.34 -3.28 -27.09
CA GLY A 387 14.66 -2.99 -26.46
C GLY A 387 14.73 -3.16 -24.94
N SER A 388 15.77 -2.60 -24.31
CA SER A 388 16.03 -2.76 -22.88
C SER A 388 14.94 -2.11 -22.02
N ARG A 389 14.58 -2.76 -20.90
CA ARG A 389 13.57 -2.25 -19.95
C ARG A 389 13.94 -0.88 -19.36
N GLU A 390 15.23 -0.56 -19.32
CA GLU A 390 15.78 0.69 -18.79
C GLU A 390 16.56 1.47 -19.86
N VAL A 391 16.56 2.79 -19.73
CA VAL A 391 17.31 3.73 -20.58
C VAL A 391 18.06 4.71 -19.68
N LYS A 392 19.36 4.88 -19.93
CA LYS A 392 20.19 5.88 -19.25
C LYS A 392 19.83 7.29 -19.72
N VAL A 393 19.50 8.16 -18.79
CA VAL A 393 19.14 9.58 -19.03
C VAL A 393 20.05 10.56 -18.29
N GLY A 394 20.75 10.11 -17.25
CA GLY A 394 21.57 10.92 -16.35
C GLY A 394 20.89 11.10 -14.99
N ALA A 395 21.68 11.15 -13.92
CA ALA A 395 21.20 11.34 -12.55
C ALA A 395 20.40 12.64 -12.40
N ASP A 396 19.47 12.66 -11.45
CA ASP A 396 18.61 13.80 -11.09
C ASP A 396 17.68 14.35 -12.19
N LYS A 397 17.62 13.70 -13.35
CA LYS A 397 16.64 14.05 -14.37
C LYS A 397 15.25 13.55 -13.99
N THR A 398 14.26 14.39 -14.25
CA THR A 398 12.86 14.06 -14.01
C THR A 398 12.01 14.35 -15.24
N SER A 399 10.78 13.83 -15.23
CA SER A 399 9.76 14.15 -16.20
C SER A 399 9.25 15.60 -16.07
N ASP A 400 9.62 16.32 -15.04
CA ASP A 400 9.10 17.65 -14.77
C ASP A 400 9.97 18.71 -15.46
N PRO A 401 9.39 19.63 -16.24
CA PRO A 401 10.09 20.85 -16.60
C PRO A 401 10.35 21.63 -15.30
N ARG A 402 11.61 22.05 -15.09
CA ARG A 402 11.95 23.01 -14.03
C ARG A 402 11.43 24.39 -14.39
#